data_AF-A0A2V8UC66-F1
#
_entry.id   AF-A0A2V8UC66-F1
#
_cell.length_a   1.000
_cell.length_b   1.000
_cell.length_c   1.000
_cell.angle_alpha   90.00
_cell.angle_beta   90.00
_cell.angle_gamma   90.00
#
_symmetry.space_group_name_H-M   'P 1'
#
loop_
_entity.id
_entity.type
_entity.pdbx_description
1 polymer ?
#
loop_
_entity_poly.entity_id
_entity_poly.type
_entity_poly.pdbx_seq_one_letter_code
_entity_poly.pdbx_strand_id
1 'polypeptide(L)' 'MSPAQFQTRIKRKEISPAYLFLGAEAYQGRRCREALLDAMLGSGERENGLAQYDLTEVSLAQVVDDAR' A
#
# COMPACT_ATOMS: atom_id res chain seq x y z
N MET A 1 11.68 9.22 3.91
CA MET A 1 11.94 7.78 4.05
C MET A 1 12.22 7.21 2.67
N SER A 2 13.36 6.54 2.48
CA SER A 2 13.67 5.91 1.20
C SER A 2 12.93 4.56 1.02
N PRO A 3 12.76 4.05 -0.21
CA PRO A 3 12.21 2.72 -0.45
C PRO A 3 12.91 1.60 0.34
N ALA A 4 14.24 1.67 0.45
CA ALA A 4 15.03 0.71 1.21
C ALA A 4 14.71 0.78 2.72
N GLN A 5 14.62 1.99 3.29
CA GLN A 5 14.23 2.18 4.69
C GLN A 5 12.81 1.67 4.96
N PHE A 6 11.88 1.92 4.04
CA PHE A 6 10.52 1.41 4.12
C PHE A 6 10.49 -0.13 4.16
N GLN A 7 11.17 -0.80 3.23
CA GLN A 7 11.22 -2.27 3.18
C GLN A 7 11.78 -2.86 4.48
N THR A 8 12.80 -2.25 5.09
CA THR A 8 13.34 -2.68 6.38
C THR A 8 12.29 -2.61 7.49
N ARG A 9 11.48 -1.54 7.54
CA ARG A 9 10.42 -1.38 8.55
C ARG A 9 9.28 -2.37 8.36
N ILE A 10 8.83 -2.57 7.12
CA ILE A 10 7.78 -3.55 6.80
C ILE A 10 8.20 -4.97 7.20
N LYS A 11 9.46 -5.37 6.94
CA LYS A 11 9.99 -6.67 7.39
C LYS A 11 9.96 -6.85 8.91
N ARG A 12 9.98 -5.77 9.68
CA ARG A 12 9.88 -5.77 11.15
C ARG A 12 8.44 -5.67 11.65
N LYS A 13 7.44 -5.69 10.74
CA LYS A 13 6.03 -5.43 11.04
C LYS A 13 5.77 -4.08 11.71
N GLU A 14 6.63 -3.10 11.45
CA GLU A 14 6.43 -1.71 11.88
C GLU A 14 5.51 -0.99 10.86
N ILE A 15 4.23 -1.34 10.90
CA ILE A 15 3.24 -0.89 9.90
C ILE A 15 2.44 0.31 10.42
N SER A 16 2.43 1.39 9.65
CA SER A 16 1.62 2.59 9.89
C SER A 16 0.24 2.45 9.22
N PRO A 17 -0.79 3.15 9.71
CA PRO A 17 -2.14 3.09 9.13
C PRO A 17 -2.25 3.58 7.68
N ALA A 18 -1.33 4.45 7.23
CA ALA A 18 -1.36 5.02 5.90
C ALA A 18 0.05 5.26 5.34
N TYR A 19 0.17 5.12 4.01
CA TYR A 19 1.40 5.39 3.27
C TYR A 19 1.08 6.13 1.97
N LEU A 20 1.94 7.09 1.62
CA LEU A 20 1.89 7.81 0.36
C LEU A 20 3.21 7.57 -0.39
N PHE A 21 3.15 6.92 -1.54
CA PHE A 21 4.31 6.68 -2.40
C PHE A 21 4.35 7.73 -3.51
N LEU A 22 5.35 8.61 -3.48
CA LEU A 22 5.56 9.67 -4.48
C LEU A 22 6.90 9.46 -5.19
N GLY A 23 6.92 9.70 -6.50
CA GLY A 23 8.14 9.65 -7.31
C GLY A 23 7.85 9.25 -8.76
N ALA A 24 8.78 9.56 -9.65
CA ALA A 24 8.66 9.23 -11.07
C ALA A 24 8.92 7.75 -11.37
N GLU A 25 9.61 7.03 -10.48
CA GLU A 25 9.97 5.63 -10.69
C GLU A 25 8.87 4.69 -10.19
N ALA A 26 7.95 4.33 -11.09
CA ALA A 26 6.80 3.46 -10.79
C ALA A 26 7.21 2.08 -10.22
N TYR A 27 8.38 1.56 -10.60
CA TYR A 27 8.88 0.27 -10.14
C TYR A 27 9.07 0.21 -8.62
N GLN A 28 9.68 1.24 -8.02
CA GLN A 28 9.93 1.26 -6.57
C GLN A 28 8.63 1.37 -5.77
N GLY A 29 7.68 2.18 -6.25
CA GLY A 29 6.35 2.29 -5.65
C GLY A 29 5.63 0.94 -5.65
N ARG A 30 5.66 0.23 -6.78
CA ARG A 30 5.07 -1.11 -6.89
C ARG A 30 5.70 -2.11 -5.91
N ARG A 31 7.02 -2.15 -5.82
CA ARG A 31 7.72 -3.04 -4.87
C ARG A 31 7.40 -2.74 -3.41
N CYS A 32 7.28 -1.46 -3.06
CA CYS A 32 6.88 -1.07 -1.70
C CYS A 32 5.44 -1.50 -1.39
N ARG A 33 4.51 -1.31 -2.34
CA ARG A 33 3.13 -1.80 -2.21
C ARG A 33 3.07 -3.32 -2.05
N GLU A 34 3.79 -4.07 -2.87
CA GLU A 34 3.85 -5.54 -2.80
C GLU A 34 4.36 -5.99 -1.43
N ALA A 35 5.47 -5.42 -0.94
CA ALA A 35 6.01 -5.75 0.37
C ALA A 35 5.03 -5.46 1.52
N LEU A 36 4.29 -4.35 1.45
CA LEU A 36 3.26 -4.01 2.44
C LEU A 36 2.14 -5.03 2.45
N LEU A 37 1.62 -5.36 1.27
CA LEU A 37 0.51 -6.31 1.14
C LEU A 37 0.93 -7.70 1.61
N ASP A 38 2.14 -8.16 1.30
CA ASP A 38 2.62 -9.47 1.76
C ASP A 38 2.82 -9.51 3.28
N ALA A 39 3.13 -8.37 3.92
CA ALA A 39 3.24 -8.27 5.37
C ALA A 39 1.89 -8.17 6.09
N MET A 40 0.86 -7.62 5.43
CA MET A 40 -0.47 -7.36 5.99
C MET A 40 -1.47 -8.47 5.70
N LEU A 41 -1.48 -8.97 4.47
CA LEU A 41 -2.43 -9.91 3.95
C LEU A 41 -1.65 -11.16 3.57
N GLY A 42 -1.86 -12.25 4.32
CA GLY A 42 -1.32 -13.55 3.95
C GLY A 42 -1.78 -13.96 2.55
N SER A 43 -1.13 -14.97 1.95
CA SER A 43 -1.38 -15.39 0.57
C SER A 43 -2.85 -15.77 0.26
N GLY A 44 -3.65 -16.14 1.26
CA GLY A 44 -5.06 -16.52 1.10
C GLY A 44 -6.08 -15.38 1.32
N GLU A 45 -5.68 -14.23 1.85
CA GLU A 45 -6.62 -13.16 2.25
C GLU A 45 -6.66 -12.00 1.25
N ARG A 46 -5.82 -12.03 0.21
CA ARG A 46 -5.64 -10.89 -0.68
C ARG A 46 -6.88 -10.54 -1.49
N GLU A 47 -7.70 -11.51 -1.86
CA GLU A 47 -8.93 -11.28 -2.64
C GLU A 47 -10.00 -10.52 -1.83
N ASN A 48 -10.11 -10.81 -0.53
CA ASN A 48 -11.12 -10.20 0.33
C ASN A 48 -10.59 -9.03 1.17
N GLY A 49 -9.26 -8.91 1.32
CA GLY A 49 -8.61 -7.90 2.15
C GLY A 49 -8.02 -6.71 1.40
N LEU A 50 -8.16 -6.65 0.07
CA LEU A 50 -7.59 -5.58 -0.76
C LEU A 50 -8.64 -4.94 -1.67
N ALA A 51 -8.97 -3.68 -1.37
CA ALA A 51 -9.67 -2.80 -2.30
C ALA A 51 -8.67 -1.98 -3.12
N GLN A 52 -8.93 -1.80 -4.42
CA GLN A 52 -8.10 -1.01 -5.32
C GLN A 52 -8.98 -0.05 -6.13
N TYR A 53 -8.62 1.23 -6.11
CA TYR A 53 -9.35 2.30 -6.80
C TYR A 53 -8.43 3.03 -7.79
N ASP A 54 -8.98 3.45 -8.92
CA ASP A 54 -8.37 4.40 -9.83
C ASP A 54 -8.93 5.80 -9.53
N LEU A 55 -8.04 6.74 -9.17
CA LEU A 55 -8.44 8.10 -8.80
C LEU A 55 -8.84 8.97 -10.01
N THR A 56 -8.68 8.48 -11.24
CA THR A 56 -9.25 9.12 -12.44
C THR A 56 -10.74 8.80 -12.62
N GLU A 57 -11.23 7.75 -11.95
CA GLU A 57 -12.62 7.30 -12.01
C GLU A 57 -13.37 7.55 -10.70
N VAL A 58 -12.68 7.48 -9.55
CA VAL A 58 -13.26 7.59 -8.21
C VAL A 58 -12.60 8.73 -7.44
N SER A 59 -13.39 9.55 -6.75
CA SER A 59 -12.82 10.63 -5.94
C SER A 59 -12.08 10.09 -4.71
N LEU A 60 -11.02 10.78 -4.29
CA LEU A 60 -10.29 10.43 -3.07
C LEU A 60 -11.21 10.41 -1.84
N ALA A 61 -12.21 11.30 -1.78
CA ALA A 61 -13.17 11.34 -0.67
C ALA A 61 -13.95 10.03 -0.55
N GLN A 62 -14.44 9.49 -1.68
CA GLN A 62 -15.14 8.20 -1.71
C GLN A 62 -14.25 7.05 -1.25
N VAL A 63 -12.98 7.03 -1.69
CA VAL A 63 -12.01 6.00 -1.28
C VAL A 63 -11.75 6.05 0.23
N VAL A 64 -11.63 7.24 0.80
CA VAL A 64 -11.40 7.40 2.25
C VAL A 64 -12.65 7.02 3.05
N ASP A 65 -13.84 7.34 2.56
CA ASP A 65 -15.09 6.96 3.23
C ASP A 65 -15.33 5.45 3.22
N ASP A 66 -14.94 4.75 2.16
CA ASP A 66 -14.98 3.28 2.09
C ASP A 66 -13.95 2.62 3.04
N ALA A 67 -12.79 3.24 3.22
CA ALA A 67 -11.71 2.72 4.07
C ALA A 67 -11.92 2.95 5.59
N ARG A 68 -13.03 3.56 6.00
CA ARG A 68 -13.39 3.78 7.42
C ARG A 68 -13.97 2.55 8.07
#